data_AF-A0A3D3L0F5-F1
#
_entry.id   AF-A0A3D3L0F5-F1
#
_cell.length_a   1.000
_cell.length_b   1.000
_cell.length_c   1.000
_cell.angle_alpha   90.00
_cell.angle_beta   90.00
_cell.angle_gamma   90.00
#
_symmetry.space_group_name_H-M   'P 1'
#
loop_
_entity.id
_entity.type
_entity.pdbx_description
1 polymer ?
#
loop_
_entity_poly.entity_id
_entity_poly.type
_entity_poly.pdbx_seq_one_letter_code
_entity_poly.pdbx_strand_id
1 'polypeptide(L)'
;ATGIGSGIISSGQLQRGANGTAGDLGHVRVPRGDDVLCRCGNYGCLEALASGPAVAAALNSQGVPAAKGSDVLRLVAEGNLQAIQALRQAGRDVGDVLATVVNLLNPSVIVIGGSLGQAGEHLMAGVREVVYRRSLPLATTHL
;
A
#
# COMPACT_ATOMS: atom_id res chain seq x y z
N ALA A 1 -8.93 -6.14 1.21
CA ALA A 1 -8.37 -6.60 2.49
C ALA A 1 -8.70 -5.56 3.56
N THR A 2 -8.86 -5.99 4.81
CA THR A 2 -9.16 -5.11 5.95
C THR A 2 -7.92 -4.39 6.48
N GLY A 3 -6.73 -4.89 6.16
CA GLY A 3 -5.45 -4.35 6.56
C GLY A 3 -4.37 -4.47 5.47
N ILE A 4 -3.13 -4.17 5.82
CA ILE A 4 -1.95 -4.33 4.96
C ILE A 4 -0.92 -5.19 5.70
N GLY A 5 -0.48 -6.25 5.06
CA GLY A 5 0.62 -7.09 5.53
C GLY A 5 1.51 -7.51 4.37
N SER A 6 2.65 -8.11 4.67
CA SER A 6 3.53 -8.68 3.65
C SER A 6 4.18 -9.97 4.13
N GLY A 7 4.68 -10.74 3.17
CA GLY A 7 5.56 -11.87 3.42
C GLY A 7 6.82 -11.70 2.60
N ILE A 8 7.96 -12.07 3.19
CA ILE A 8 9.26 -12.00 2.51
C ILE A 8 9.71 -13.42 2.22
N ILE A 9 10.02 -13.72 0.96
CA ILE A 9 10.63 -14.99 0.56
C ILE A 9 12.08 -14.70 0.17
N SER A 10 13.01 -15.37 0.83
CA SER A 10 14.45 -15.29 0.52
C SER A 10 15.03 -16.69 0.54
N SER A 11 15.87 -17.00 -0.45
CA SER A 11 16.43 -18.36 -0.67
C SER A 11 15.37 -19.46 -0.70
N GLY A 12 14.20 -19.18 -1.30
CA GLY A 12 13.07 -20.11 -1.36
C GLY A 12 12.35 -20.38 -0.04
N GLN A 13 12.69 -19.65 1.03
CA GLN A 13 12.12 -19.81 2.36
C GLN A 13 11.34 -18.57 2.80
N LEU A 14 10.19 -18.79 3.43
CA LEU A 14 9.42 -17.74 4.07
C LEU A 14 10.16 -17.23 5.30
N GLN A 15 10.47 -15.94 5.30
CA GLN A 15 11.10 -15.27 6.42
C GLN A 15 10.04 -14.90 7.46
N ARG A 16 10.16 -15.49 8.65
CA ARG A 16 9.24 -15.27 9.77
C ARG A 16 9.78 -14.30 10.82
N GLY A 17 11.09 -14.12 10.89
CA GLY A 17 11.75 -13.40 11.98
C GLY A 17 11.69 -14.16 13.31
N ALA A 18 12.25 -13.59 14.38
CA ALA A 18 12.40 -14.26 15.66
C ALA A 18 11.06 -14.72 16.28
N ASN A 19 10.01 -13.91 16.12
CA ASN A 19 8.69 -14.13 16.74
C ASN A 19 7.54 -14.24 15.72
N GLY A 20 7.85 -14.48 14.44
CA GLY A 20 6.81 -14.64 13.41
C GLY A 20 6.24 -13.34 12.84
N THR A 21 6.83 -12.18 13.15
CA THR A 21 6.34 -10.85 12.77
C THR A 21 7.15 -10.17 11.65
N ALA A 22 8.07 -10.88 11.01
CA ALA A 22 8.79 -10.30 9.87
C ALA A 22 7.83 -9.96 8.72
N GLY A 23 8.04 -8.80 8.09
CA GLY A 23 7.20 -8.34 6.98
C GLY A 23 5.94 -7.57 7.41
N ASP A 24 5.85 -7.11 8.66
CA ASP A 24 4.74 -6.27 9.12
C ASP A 24 4.79 -4.83 8.57
N LEU A 25 4.60 -4.71 7.25
CA LEU A 25 4.67 -3.43 6.53
C LEU A 25 3.48 -2.53 6.82
N GLY A 26 2.36 -3.07 7.30
CA GLY A 26 1.16 -2.28 7.61
C GLY A 26 1.41 -1.22 8.67
N HIS A 27 2.36 -1.47 9.58
CA HIS A 27 2.70 -0.55 10.67
C HIS A 27 3.92 0.32 10.40
N VAL A 28 4.54 0.21 9.22
CA VAL A 28 5.62 1.13 8.81
C VAL A 28 5.05 2.52 8.62
N ARG A 29 5.76 3.52 9.16
CA ARG A 29 5.36 4.93 9.08
C ARG A 29 5.53 5.47 7.66
N VAL A 30 4.51 6.16 7.18
CA VAL A 30 4.48 6.89 5.91
C VAL A 30 4.51 8.39 6.22
N PRO A 31 5.39 9.20 5.59
CA PRO A 31 5.55 10.63 5.91
C PRO A 31 4.28 11.47 5.81
N ARG A 32 3.35 11.08 4.92
CA ARG A 32 2.08 11.81 4.72
C ARG A 32 1.09 11.67 5.89
N GLY A 33 1.32 10.72 6.79
CA GLY A 33 0.35 10.31 7.80
C GLY A 33 0.68 10.69 9.23
N ASP A 34 1.54 11.70 9.43
CA ASP A 34 2.04 12.05 10.76
C ASP A 34 0.95 12.37 11.80
N ASP A 35 -0.24 12.76 11.35
CA ASP A 35 -1.43 13.06 12.14
C ASP A 35 -2.50 11.95 12.13
N VAL A 36 -2.28 10.85 11.40
CA VAL A 36 -3.25 9.75 11.25
C VAL A 36 -3.00 8.68 12.32
N LEU A 37 -3.87 8.60 13.32
CA LEU A 37 -3.81 7.57 14.36
C LEU A 37 -4.14 6.18 13.79
N CYS A 38 -3.23 5.23 14.00
CA CYS A 38 -3.43 3.82 13.68
C CYS A 38 -4.05 3.07 14.87
N ARG A 39 -4.77 1.99 14.57
CA ARG A 39 -5.32 1.07 15.58
C ARG A 39 -4.25 0.44 16.47
N CYS A 40 -3.00 0.32 15.99
CA CYS A 40 -1.90 -0.19 16.81
C CYS A 40 -1.41 0.81 17.88
N GLY A 41 -1.92 2.04 17.89
CA GLY A 41 -1.55 3.11 18.83
C GLY A 41 -0.50 4.09 18.31
N ASN A 42 0.15 3.79 17.18
CA ASN A 42 1.11 4.69 16.53
C ASN A 42 0.44 5.63 15.53
N TYR A 43 1.20 6.58 15.00
CA TYR A 43 0.77 7.50 13.94
C TYR A 43 1.44 7.17 12.60
N GLY A 44 0.71 7.38 11.52
CA GLY A 44 1.23 7.30 10.16
C GLY A 44 1.50 5.90 9.62
N CYS A 45 0.97 4.85 10.26
CA CYS A 45 1.12 3.48 9.75
C CYS A 45 0.49 3.33 8.37
N LEU A 46 1.20 2.71 7.42
CA LEU A 46 0.74 2.47 6.05
C LEU A 46 -0.69 1.93 5.96
N GLU A 47 -1.06 0.96 6.82
CA GLU A 47 -2.41 0.41 6.89
C GLU A 47 -3.48 1.47 7.17
N ALA A 48 -3.18 2.42 8.06
CA ALA A 48 -4.10 3.49 8.43
C ALA A 48 -4.35 4.49 7.30
N LEU A 49 -3.50 4.51 6.27
CA LEU A 49 -3.63 5.40 5.11
C LEU A 49 -4.10 4.69 3.85
N ALA A 50 -3.60 3.48 3.58
CA ALA A 50 -3.70 2.83 2.27
C ALA A 50 -4.53 1.54 2.25
N SER A 51 -5.02 1.08 3.39
CA SER A 51 -5.93 -0.08 3.42
C SER A 51 -7.29 0.24 2.78
N GLY A 52 -8.04 -0.79 2.38
CA GLY A 52 -9.39 -0.62 1.84
C GLY A 52 -10.31 0.22 2.72
N PRO A 53 -10.43 -0.08 4.03
CA PRO A 53 -11.18 0.75 4.96
C PRO A 53 -10.64 2.18 5.11
N ALA A 54 -9.31 2.37 5.12
CA ALA A 54 -8.71 3.71 5.20
C ALA A 54 -9.07 4.59 4.00
N VAL A 55 -8.95 4.04 2.78
CA VAL A 55 -9.31 4.76 1.56
C VAL A 55 -10.80 5.05 1.51
N ALA A 56 -11.65 4.10 1.93
CA ALA A 56 -13.10 4.33 2.01
C ALA A 56 -13.44 5.44 3.01
N ALA A 57 -12.81 5.45 4.20
CA ALA A 57 -13.02 6.47 5.20
C ALA A 57 -12.58 7.87 4.71
N ALA A 58 -11.44 7.95 4.01
CA ALA A 58 -10.97 9.19 3.40
C ALA A 58 -11.90 9.73 2.31
N LEU A 59 -12.53 8.86 1.52
CA LEU A 59 -13.55 9.26 0.55
C LEU A 59 -14.82 9.75 1.24
N ASN A 60 -15.26 9.05 2.29
CA ASN A 60 -16.45 9.42 3.03
C ASN A 60 -16.29 10.78 3.74
N SER A 61 -15.12 11.07 4.31
CA SER A 61 -14.83 12.39 4.89
C SER A 61 -14.81 13.53 3.86
N GLN A 62 -14.65 13.20 2.57
CA GLN A 62 -14.73 14.13 1.44
C GLN A 62 -16.14 14.20 0.82
N GLY A 63 -17.15 13.57 1.43
CA GLY A 63 -18.53 13.56 0.95
C GLY A 63 -18.81 12.55 -0.16
N VAL A 64 -17.89 11.61 -0.44
CA VAL A 64 -18.10 10.50 -1.38
C VAL A 64 -18.52 9.26 -0.61
N PRO A 65 -19.78 8.79 -0.72
CA PRO A 65 -20.26 7.67 0.09
C PRO A 65 -19.48 6.37 -0.17
N ALA A 66 -18.69 5.95 0.81
CA ALA A 66 -17.96 4.69 0.83
C ALA A 66 -17.82 4.18 2.27
N ALA A 67 -18.15 2.91 2.51
CA ALA A 67 -18.06 2.28 3.83
C ALA A 67 -16.95 1.24 3.90
N LYS A 68 -16.60 0.62 2.77
CA LYS A 68 -15.62 -0.47 2.70
C LYS A 68 -14.83 -0.41 1.40
N GLY A 69 -13.70 -1.13 1.36
CA GLY A 69 -12.82 -1.16 0.19
C GLY A 69 -13.51 -1.58 -1.12
N SER A 70 -14.55 -2.41 -1.08
CA SER A 70 -15.30 -2.77 -2.28
C SER A 70 -16.08 -1.59 -2.88
N ASP A 71 -16.51 -0.64 -2.06
CA ASP A 71 -17.19 0.57 -2.54
C ASP A 71 -16.21 1.47 -3.29
N VAL A 72 -14.96 1.55 -2.81
CA VAL A 72 -13.86 2.24 -3.50
C VAL A 72 -13.67 1.65 -4.90
N LEU A 73 -13.63 0.32 -5.01
CA LEU A 73 -13.47 -0.35 -6.30
C LEU A 73 -14.65 -0.10 -7.24
N ARG A 74 -15.87 -0.15 -6.71
CA ARG A 74 -17.07 0.19 -7.47
C ARG A 74 -17.02 1.62 -8.00
N LEU A 75 -16.68 2.58 -7.14
CA LEU A 75 -16.55 4.00 -7.52
C LEU A 75 -15.47 4.21 -8.59
N VAL A 76 -14.34 3.51 -8.49
CA VAL A 76 -13.29 3.54 -9.53
C VAL A 76 -13.80 2.97 -10.85
N ALA A 77 -14.51 1.84 -10.82
CA ALA A 77 -15.10 1.24 -12.03
C ALA A 77 -16.17 2.14 -12.68
N GLU A 78 -16.87 2.95 -11.87
CA GLU A 78 -17.83 3.97 -12.32
C GLU A 78 -17.14 5.26 -12.83
N GLY A 79 -15.81 5.36 -12.78
CA GLY A 79 -15.07 6.52 -13.26
C GLY A 79 -15.04 7.71 -12.28
N ASN A 80 -15.37 7.50 -11.00
CA ASN A 80 -15.33 8.56 -9.99
C ASN A 80 -13.89 9.07 -9.79
N LEU A 81 -13.65 10.33 -10.14
CA LEU A 81 -12.30 10.93 -10.11
C LEU A 81 -11.69 10.97 -8.71
N GLN A 82 -12.49 11.26 -7.67
CA GLN A 82 -11.99 11.30 -6.29
C GLN A 82 -11.54 9.92 -5.83
N ALA A 83 -12.31 8.87 -6.15
CA ALA A 83 -11.94 7.49 -5.84
C ALA A 83 -10.67 7.03 -6.58
N ILE A 84 -10.54 7.38 -7.85
CA ILE A 84 -9.32 7.12 -8.65
C ILE A 84 -8.10 7.80 -8.04
N GLN A 85 -8.23 9.09 -7.67
CA GLN A 85 -7.15 9.85 -7.05
C GLN A 85 -6.77 9.30 -5.67
N ALA A 86 -7.76 8.93 -4.85
CA ALA A 86 -7.53 8.32 -3.55
C ALA A 86 -6.80 6.97 -3.67
N LEU A 87 -7.20 6.14 -4.64
CA LEU A 87 -6.53 4.87 -4.90
C LEU A 87 -5.10 5.06 -5.42
N ARG A 88 -4.87 6.06 -6.27
CA ARG A 88 -3.51 6.43 -6.73
C ARG A 88 -2.64 6.97 -5.61
N GLN A 89 -3.20 7.73 -4.66
CA GLN A 89 -2.48 8.17 -3.46
C GLN A 89 -2.12 7.00 -2.56
N ALA A 90 -3.05 6.08 -2.30
CA ALA A 90 -2.77 4.85 -1.55
C ALA A 90 -1.62 4.04 -2.21
N GLY A 91 -1.60 3.98 -3.54
CA GLY A 91 -0.51 3.37 -4.30
C GLY A 91 0.84 4.05 -4.05
N ARG A 92 0.88 5.38 -4.02
CA ARG A 92 2.10 6.15 -3.70
C ARG A 92 2.57 5.90 -2.26
N ASP A 93 1.66 5.84 -1.30
CA ASP A 93 1.98 5.54 0.10
C ASP A 93 2.57 4.13 0.25
N VAL A 94 2.01 3.14 -0.47
CA VAL A 94 2.58 1.78 -0.55
C VAL A 94 3.95 1.81 -1.21
N GLY A 95 4.11 2.58 -2.29
CA GLY A 95 5.37 2.75 -3.00
C GLY A 95 6.48 3.36 -2.11
N ASP A 96 6.15 4.27 -1.21
CA ASP A 96 7.12 4.87 -0.27
C ASP A 96 7.73 3.82 0.66
N VAL A 97 6.91 2.92 1.18
CA VAL A 97 7.36 1.80 2.01
C VAL A 97 8.12 0.77 1.17
N LEU A 98 7.59 0.42 -0.01
CA LEU A 98 8.22 -0.56 -0.89
C LEU A 98 9.58 -0.09 -1.43
N ALA A 99 9.80 1.20 -1.65
CA ALA A 99 11.11 1.71 -2.06
C ALA A 99 12.20 1.36 -1.04
N THR A 100 11.88 1.42 0.25
CA THR A 100 12.77 0.98 1.33
C THR A 100 13.02 -0.52 1.25
N VAL A 101 11.97 -1.31 1.03
CA VAL A 101 12.06 -2.77 0.90
C VAL A 101 12.91 -3.16 -0.31
N VAL A 102 12.74 -2.51 -1.45
CA VAL A 102 13.54 -2.75 -2.67
C VAL A 102 15.01 -2.47 -2.41
N ASN A 103 15.32 -1.31 -1.82
CA ASN A 103 16.70 -0.93 -1.53
C ASN A 103 17.36 -1.83 -0.47
N LEU A 104 16.58 -2.39 0.45
CA LEU A 104 17.09 -3.26 1.52
C LEU A 104 17.24 -4.72 1.10
N LEU A 105 16.25 -5.27 0.36
CA LEU A 105 16.15 -6.70 0.08
C LEU A 105 16.51 -7.07 -1.36
N ASN A 106 16.50 -6.10 -2.28
CA ASN A 106 16.69 -6.31 -3.71
C ASN A 106 15.88 -7.52 -4.26
N PRO A 107 14.54 -7.52 -4.09
CA PRO A 107 13.72 -8.65 -4.49
C PRO A 107 13.66 -8.76 -6.02
N SER A 108 13.65 -9.99 -6.54
CA SER A 108 13.43 -10.24 -7.97
C SER A 108 11.98 -10.02 -8.42
N VAL A 109 11.02 -10.02 -7.48
CA VAL A 109 9.60 -9.82 -7.76
C VAL A 109 8.90 -9.22 -6.55
N ILE A 110 7.96 -8.31 -6.80
CA ILE A 110 6.98 -7.84 -5.80
C ILE A 110 5.59 -8.27 -6.25
N VAL A 111 4.89 -9.00 -5.40
CA VAL A 111 3.51 -9.44 -5.66
C VAL A 111 2.57 -8.63 -4.77
N ILE A 112 1.67 -7.87 -5.39
CA ILE A 112 0.63 -7.11 -4.68
C ILE A 112 -0.67 -7.88 -4.77
N GLY A 113 -1.12 -8.38 -3.62
CA GLY A 113 -2.37 -9.11 -3.48
C GLY A 113 -3.51 -8.28 -2.91
N GLY A 114 -4.60 -8.96 -2.58
CA GLY A 114 -5.78 -8.37 -1.96
C GLY A 114 -6.72 -7.66 -2.95
N SER A 115 -7.94 -7.41 -2.49
CA SER A 115 -9.02 -6.86 -3.33
C SER A 115 -8.66 -5.55 -4.03
N LEU A 116 -7.92 -4.64 -3.37
CA LEU A 116 -7.48 -3.40 -4.01
C LEU A 116 -6.38 -3.63 -5.06
N GLY A 117 -5.50 -4.60 -4.84
CA GLY A 117 -4.43 -4.97 -5.78
C GLY A 117 -4.98 -5.57 -7.08
N GLN A 118 -6.08 -6.32 -7.00
CA GLN A 118 -6.71 -6.96 -8.17
C GLN A 118 -7.42 -5.98 -9.11
N ALA A 119 -7.83 -4.81 -8.62
CA ALA A 119 -8.75 -3.92 -9.33
C ALA A 119 -8.18 -2.52 -9.62
N GLY A 120 -6.89 -2.29 -9.37
CA GLY A 120 -6.31 -0.95 -9.43
C GLY A 120 -5.08 -0.83 -10.31
N GLU A 121 -5.26 -0.68 -11.63
CA GLU A 121 -4.20 -0.09 -12.46
C GLU A 121 -3.73 1.24 -11.88
N HIS A 122 -4.64 2.02 -11.29
CA HIS A 122 -4.33 3.26 -10.58
C HIS A 122 -3.51 3.06 -9.30
N LEU A 123 -3.75 1.98 -8.54
CA LEU A 123 -2.94 1.61 -7.39
C LEU A 123 -1.51 1.29 -7.85
N MET A 124 -1.40 0.40 -8.85
CA MET A 124 -0.12 -0.02 -9.41
C MET A 124 0.65 1.13 -10.04
N ALA A 125 -0.04 2.07 -10.70
CA ALA A 125 0.56 3.28 -11.23
C ALA A 125 1.19 4.13 -10.11
N GLY A 126 0.49 4.34 -8.99
CA GLY A 126 1.03 5.05 -7.83
C GLY A 126 2.22 4.34 -7.19
N VAL A 127 2.16 3.00 -7.08
CA VAL A 127 3.28 2.19 -6.55
C VAL A 127 4.52 2.35 -7.42
N ARG A 128 4.39 2.10 -8.73
CA ARG A 128 5.50 2.16 -9.69
C ARG A 128 6.11 3.55 -9.76
N GLU A 129 5.27 4.59 -9.76
CA GLU A 129 5.71 6.00 -9.74
C GLU A 129 6.73 6.25 -8.63
N VAL A 130 6.47 5.79 -7.42
CA VAL A 130 7.34 6.03 -6.26
C VAL A 130 8.53 5.08 -6.23
N VAL A 131 8.32 3.78 -6.48
CA VAL A 131 9.39 2.78 -6.47
C VAL A 131 10.47 3.13 -7.49
N TYR A 132 10.09 3.44 -8.74
CA TYR A 132 11.07 3.81 -9.77
C TYR A 132 11.75 5.15 -9.50
N ARG A 133 11.09 6.08 -8.79
CA ARG A 133 11.69 7.36 -8.40
C ARG A 133 12.66 7.24 -7.24
N ARG A 134 12.44 6.32 -6.30
CA ARG A 134 13.15 6.27 -5.00
C ARG A 134 14.08 5.06 -4.82
N SER A 135 14.09 4.12 -5.75
CA SER A 135 14.98 2.96 -5.74
C SER A 135 16.08 3.07 -6.78
N LEU A 136 17.20 2.39 -6.53
CA LEU A 136 18.33 2.37 -7.48
C LEU A 136 17.89 1.69 -8.81
N PRO A 137 18.27 2.23 -9.98
CA PRO A 137 17.88 1.65 -11.27
C PRO A 137 18.26 0.17 -11.44
N LEU A 138 19.41 -0.22 -10.90
CA LEU A 138 19.87 -1.62 -10.90
C LEU A 138 18.91 -2.57 -10.16
N ALA A 139 18.27 -2.09 -9.10
CA ALA A 139 17.33 -2.88 -8.32
C ALA A 139 15.94 -2.95 -8.96
N THR A 140 15.61 -2.05 -9.90
CA THR A 140 14.27 -1.93 -10.50
C THR A 140 14.20 -2.32 -11.97
N THR A 141 15.32 -2.63 -12.61
CA THR A 141 15.39 -2.94 -14.06
C THR A 141 14.46 -4.08 -14.48
N HIS A 142 14.14 -4.99 -13.56
CA HIS A 142 13.31 -6.18 -13.81
C HIS A 142 12.07 -6.26 -12.90
N LEU A 143 11.73 -5.19 -12.17
CA LEU A 143 10.58 -5.12 -11.25
C LEU A 143 9.30 -4.57 -11.89
#